data_AF-A0A1F2RAP9-F1
#
_entry.id   AF-A0A1F2RAP9-F1
#
_cell.length_a   1.000
_cell.length_b   1.000
_cell.length_c   1.000
_cell.angle_alpha   90.00
_cell.angle_beta   90.00
_cell.angle_gamma   90.00
#
_symmetry.space_group_name_H-M   'P 1'
#
loop_
_entity.id
_entity.type
_entity.pdbx_description
1 polymer ?
#
loop_
_entity_poly.entity_id
_entity_poly.type
_entity_poly.pdbx_seq_one_letter_code
_entity_poly.pdbx_strand_id
1 'polypeptide(L)' 'MTMASHFLLLATFAFFVSLVFAVLAKDDTREQIRFGGLMFAGFLASAFVLGWLMYPFPL' A
#
# COMPACT_ATOMS: atom_id res chain seq x y z
N MET A 1 7.39 -20.83 -0.14
CA MET A 1 6.66 -19.79 -0.92
C MET A 1 7.36 -18.46 -0.64
N THR A 2 8.03 -17.91 -1.65
CA THR A 2 9.15 -16.95 -1.56
C THR A 2 8.69 -15.50 -1.36
N MET A 3 9.60 -14.62 -0.91
CA MET A 3 9.39 -13.19 -0.60
C MET A 3 8.63 -12.39 -1.67
N ALA A 4 8.79 -12.75 -2.95
CA ALA A 4 8.06 -12.14 -4.06
C ALA A 4 6.54 -12.30 -3.89
N SER A 5 6.06 -13.43 -3.37
CA SER A 5 4.64 -13.65 -3.10
C SER A 5 4.12 -12.74 -1.99
N HIS A 6 4.90 -12.51 -0.94
CA HIS A 6 4.47 -11.67 0.20
C HIS A 6 4.38 -10.19 -0.18
N PHE A 7 5.38 -9.67 -0.90
CA PHE A 7 5.34 -8.30 -1.38
C PHE A 7 4.21 -8.07 -2.40
N LEU A 8 4.00 -9.02 -3.31
CA LEU A 8 2.95 -8.93 -4.33
C LEU A 8 1.55 -8.99 -3.69
N LEU A 9 1.36 -9.84 -2.67
CA LEU A 9 0.14 -9.87 -1.86
C LEU A 9 -0.12 -8.52 -1.17
N LEU A 10 0.91 -7.94 -0.53
CA LEU A 10 0.80 -6.64 0.12
C LEU A 10 0.46 -5.53 -0.88
N ALA A 11 1.17 -5.48 -2.01
CA ALA A 11 0.92 -4.48 -3.05
C ALA A 11 -0.50 -4.61 -3.63
N THR A 12 -0.97 -5.83 -3.87
CA THR A 12 -2.32 -6.09 -4.37
C THR A 12 -3.37 -5.68 -3.34
N PHE A 13 -3.17 -6.04 -2.07
CA PHE A 13 -4.05 -5.66 -0.98
C PHE A 13 -4.11 -4.13 -0.82
N ALA A 14 -2.95 -3.47 -0.75
CA ALA A 14 -2.86 -2.02 -0.63
C ALA A 14 -3.52 -1.31 -1.82
N PHE A 15 -3.38 -1.85 -3.03
CA PHE A 15 -4.05 -1.33 -4.22
C PHE A 15 -5.57 -1.37 -4.06
N PHE A 16 -6.14 -2.53 -3.74
CA PHE A 16 -7.60 -2.66 -3.58
C PHE A 16 -8.14 -1.80 -2.42
N VAL A 17 -7.47 -1.80 -1.27
CA VAL A 17 -7.87 -0.96 -0.13
C VAL A 17 -7.84 0.51 -0.51
N SER A 18 -6.75 0.98 -1.12
CA SER A 18 -6.63 2.38 -1.52
C SER A 18 -7.69 2.79 -2.55
N LEU A 19 -8.03 1.90 -3.48
CA LEU A 19 -9.05 2.10 -4.49
C LEU A 19 -10.44 2.22 -3.85
N VAL A 20 -10.78 1.28 -2.96
CA VAL A 20 -12.08 1.29 -2.25
C VAL A 20 -12.22 2.56 -1.41
N PHE A 21 -11.20 2.91 -0.62
CA PHE A 21 -11.24 4.13 0.19
C PHE A 21 -11.29 5.39 -0.68
N ALA A 22 -10.61 5.42 -1.82
CA ALA A 22 -10.69 6.54 -2.75
C ALA A 22 -12.11 6.75 -3.28
N VAL A 23 -12.71 5.68 -3.80
CA VAL A 23 -14.08 5.72 -4.36
C VAL A 23 -15.10 6.07 -3.28
N LEU A 24 -14.93 5.60 -2.04
CA LEU A 24 -15.85 5.90 -0.94
C LEU A 24 -15.67 7.30 -0.35
N ALA A 25 -14.45 7.84 -0.32
CA ALA A 25 -14.16 9.11 0.36
C ALA A 25 -14.35 10.33 -0.55
N LYS A 26 -14.33 10.16 -1.87
CA LYS A 26 -14.30 11.24 -2.86
C LYS A 26 -15.29 10.97 -3.98
N ASP A 27 -16.10 11.97 -4.34
CA ASP A 27 -17.03 11.88 -5.47
C ASP A 27 -16.40 12.28 -6.81
N ASP A 28 -15.35 13.12 -6.77
CA ASP A 28 -14.63 13.58 -7.96
C ASP A 28 -13.51 12.60 -8.35
N THR A 29 -13.53 12.12 -9.60
CA THR A 29 -12.56 11.14 -10.12
C THR A 29 -11.10 11.60 -9.99
N ARG A 30 -10.81 12.90 -10.17
CA ARG A 30 -9.44 13.43 -10.01
C ARG A 30 -9.02 13.41 -8.55
N GLU A 31 -9.93 13.72 -7.63
CA GLU A 31 -9.66 13.61 -6.19
C GLU A 31 -9.52 12.15 -5.74
N GLN A 32 -10.32 11.23 -6.28
CA GLN A 32 -10.20 9.78 -6.03
C GLN A 32 -8.81 9.28 -6.42
N ILE A 33 -8.34 9.59 -7.64
CA ILE A 33 -7.02 9.13 -8.11
C ILE A 33 -5.91 9.70 -7.22
N ARG A 34 -6.00 10.98 -6.84
CA ARG A 34 -4.99 11.61 -5.98
C ARG A 34 -4.99 10.98 -4.58
N PHE A 35 -6.16 10.80 -3.97
CA PHE A 35 -6.31 10.25 -2.63
C PHE A 35 -5.91 8.77 -2.57
N GLY A 36 -6.40 7.97 -3.50
CA GLY A 36 -6.02 6.56 -3.66
C GLY A 36 -4.51 6.40 -3.91
N GLY A 37 -3.96 7.22 -4.81
CA GLY A 37 -2.52 7.22 -5.08
C GLY A 37 -1.67 7.57 -3.85
N LEU A 38 -2.08 8.57 -3.06
CA LEU A 38 -1.40 8.94 -1.81
C LEU A 38 -1.46 7.83 -0.77
N MET A 39 -2.63 7.20 -0.56
CA MET A 39 -2.76 6.08 0.37
C MET A 39 -1.95 4.87 -0.07
N PHE A 40 -2.01 4.53 -1.36
CA PHE A 40 -1.24 3.41 -1.91
C PHE A 40 0.27 3.63 -1.73
N ALA A 41 0.76 4.82 -2.06
CA ALA A 41 2.15 5.20 -1.82
C ALA A 41 2.51 5.15 -0.33
N GLY A 42 1.60 5.57 0.56
CA GLY A 42 1.76 5.47 2.00
C GLY A 42 1.89 4.02 2.51
N PHE A 43 1.07 3.11 1.99
CA PHE A 43 1.17 1.68 2.30
C PHE A 43 2.49 1.07 1.83
N LEU A 44 2.90 1.37 0.59
CA LEU A 44 4.18 0.89 0.06
C LEU A 44 5.37 1.46 0.85
N ALA A 45 5.36 2.77 1.12
CA ALA A 45 6.40 3.42 1.92
C ALA A 45 6.48 2.79 3.32
N SER A 46 5.34 2.54 3.96
CA SER A 46 5.29 1.87 5.26
C SER A 46 5.85 0.44 5.18
N ALA A 47 5.53 -0.32 4.13
CA ALA A 47 6.08 -1.64 3.91
C ALA A 47 7.61 -1.62 3.75
N PHE A 48 8.15 -0.64 3.03
CA PHE A 48 9.61 -0.46 2.91
C PHE A 48 10.26 -0.05 4.24
N VAL A 49 9.67 0.91 4.96
CA VAL A 49 10.19 1.38 6.26
C VAL A 49 10.17 0.24 7.27
N LEU A 50 9.07 -0.50 7.37
CA LEU A 50 8.95 -1.64 8.27
C LEU A 50 9.88 -2.78 7.85
N GLY A 51 9.95 -3.10 6.55
CA GLY A 51 10.87 -4.11 6.04
C GLY A 51 12.34 -3.78 6.33
N TRP A 52 12.73 -2.50 6.18
CA TRP A 52 14.06 -2.02 6.55
C TRP A 52 14.28 -2.07 8.06
N LEU A 53 13.30 -1.66 8.87
CA LEU A 53 13.41 -1.66 10.32
C LEU A 53 13.50 -3.08 10.87
N MET A 54 12.89 -4.07 10.21
CA MET A 54 12.99 -5.49 10.55
C MET A 54 14.30 -6.14 10.08
N TYR A 55 15.00 -5.58 9.10
CA TYR A 55 16.29 -6.10 8.61
C TYR A 55 17.38 -6.25 9.69
N PRO A 56 17.58 -5.29 10.62
CA PRO A 56 18.57 -5.42 11.71
C PRO A 56 18.10 -6.25 12.90
N PHE A 57 16.83 -6.70 12.96
CA PHE A 57 16.35 -7.57 14.05
C PHE A 57 16.40 -9.03 13.59
N PRO A 58 17.44 -9.79 13.99
CA PRO A 58 17.42 -11.24 13.83
C PRO A 58 16.37 -11.81 14.80
N LEU A 59 15.26 -12.30 14.27
CA LEU A 59 14.40 -13.26 14.95
C LEU A 59 14.94 -14.67 14.70
#